data_AF-A0A930H7Z0-F1
#
_entry.id   AF-A0A930H7Z0-F1
#
_cell.length_a   1.000
_cell.length_b   1.000
_cell.length_c   1.000
_cell.angle_alpha   90.00
_cell.angle_beta   90.00
_cell.angle_gamma   90.00
#
_symmetry.space_group_name_H-M   'P 1'
#
loop_
_entity.id
_entity.type
_entity.pdbx_description
1 polymer ?
#
loop_
_entity_poly.entity_id
_entity_poly.type
_entity_poly.pdbx_seq_one_letter_code
_entity_poly.pdbx_strand_id
1 'polypeptide(L)'
;MMKEILEHMNHEHKDVLPLYVRHFNNRGEEVKEAELLDVNEEEMTLKVNGSEEVKVKLTKKTKLEDLHMELVKMAKMAREALGIPREVPCKHAEEK
;
A
#
# COMPACT_ATOMS: atom_id res chain seq x y z
N MET A 1 17.24 5.15 -3.14
CA MET A 1 16.78 3.82 -2.68
C MET A 1 15.45 3.88 -1.91
N MET A 2 15.36 4.43 -0.69
CA MET A 2 14.07 4.48 0.03
C MET A 2 13.08 5.52 -0.53
N LYS A 3 13.55 6.72 -0.89
CA LYS A 3 12.69 7.78 -1.45
C LYS A 3 12.01 7.37 -2.76
N GLU A 4 12.73 6.67 -3.63
CA GLU A 4 12.20 6.21 -4.92
C GLU A 4 11.07 5.19 -4.75
N ILE A 5 11.18 4.28 -3.77
CA ILE A 5 10.11 3.32 -3.45
C ILE A 5 8.89 4.04 -2.88
N LEU A 6 9.10 5.03 -1.99
CA LEU A 6 8.02 5.83 -1.43
C LEU A 6 7.30 6.64 -2.52
N GLU A 7 8.04 7.32 -3.38
CA GLU A 7 7.47 8.09 -4.51
C GLU A 7 6.74 7.17 -5.49
N HIS A 8 7.32 6.03 -5.86
CA HIS A 8 6.68 5.06 -6.74
C HIS A 8 5.38 4.52 -6.12
N MET A 9 5.36 4.15 -4.85
CA MET A 9 4.14 3.69 -4.18
C MET A 9 3.10 4.80 -4.03
N ASN A 10 3.53 6.02 -3.68
CA ASN A 10 2.63 7.17 -3.52
C ASN A 10 2.09 7.70 -4.85
N HIS A 11 2.77 7.47 -5.98
CA HIS A 11 2.29 7.87 -7.31
C HIS A 11 1.53 6.75 -8.03
N GLU A 12 2.13 5.55 -8.14
CA GLU A 12 1.57 4.44 -8.93
C GLU A 12 0.52 3.63 -8.15
N HIS A 13 0.55 3.70 -6.81
CA HIS A 13 -0.29 2.87 -5.94
C HIS A 13 -1.10 3.69 -4.92
N LYS A 14 -1.26 5.01 -5.11
CA LYS A 14 -1.98 5.90 -4.19
C LYS A 14 -3.36 5.41 -3.80
N ASP A 15 -4.12 4.90 -4.77
CA ASP A 15 -5.48 4.40 -4.57
C ASP A 15 -5.55 3.10 -3.75
N VAL A 16 -4.43 2.38 -3.66
CA VAL A 16 -4.31 1.13 -2.91
C VAL A 16 -3.94 1.38 -1.45
N LEU A 17 -3.17 2.44 -1.16
CA LEU A 17 -2.74 2.81 0.19
C LEU A 17 -3.89 2.85 1.22
N PRO A 18 -5.04 3.52 0.96
CA PRO A 18 -6.15 3.51 1.90
C PRO A 18 -6.79 2.13 2.06
N LEU A 19 -6.73 1.27 1.04
CA LEU A 19 -7.31 -0.09 1.11
C LEU A 19 -6.57 -0.96 2.12
N TYR A 20 -5.24 -0.80 2.25
CA TYR A 20 -4.49 -1.50 3.27
C TYR A 20 -4.98 -1.15 4.66
N VAL A 21 -5.18 0.14 4.93
CA VAL A 21 -5.65 0.60 6.23
C VAL A 21 -7.07 0.12 6.49
N ARG A 22 -7.94 0.19 5.47
CA ARG A 22 -9.32 -0.28 5.58
C ARG A 22 -9.40 -1.77 5.94
N HIS A 23 -8.64 -2.60 5.22
CA HIS A 23 -8.69 -4.04 5.41
C HIS A 23 -7.87 -4.52 6.62
N PHE A 24 -6.58 -4.17 6.71
CA PHE A 24 -5.66 -4.72 7.71
C PHE A 24 -5.75 -4.05 9.08
N ASN A 25 -6.21 -2.80 9.14
CA ASN A 25 -6.48 -2.10 10.40
C ASN A 25 -7.98 -2.00 10.73
N ASN A 26 -8.82 -2.69 9.95
CA ASN A 26 -10.28 -2.72 10.12
C ASN A 26 -10.90 -1.31 10.24
N ARG A 27 -10.32 -0.35 9.51
CA ARG A 27 -10.81 1.02 9.42
C ARG A 27 -11.92 1.07 8.37
N GLY A 28 -13.02 1.75 8.66
CA GLY A 28 -14.14 1.82 7.72
C GLY A 28 -13.86 2.72 6.51
N GLU A 29 -14.93 3.14 5.85
CA GLU A 29 -14.88 4.11 4.73
C GLU A 29 -14.36 5.51 5.13
N GLU A 30 -14.06 5.73 6.42
CA GLU A 30 -13.42 6.95 6.96
C GLU A 30 -12.06 7.25 6.32
N VAL A 31 -11.35 6.21 5.84
CA VAL A 31 -10.02 6.32 5.23
C VAL A 31 -10.19 6.72 3.77
N LYS A 32 -10.23 8.01 3.45
CA LYS A 32 -10.44 8.46 2.06
C LYS A 32 -9.17 8.42 1.22
N GLU A 33 -8.06 8.80 1.85
CA GLU A 33 -6.74 8.87 1.23
C GLU A 33 -5.68 8.40 2.22
N ALA A 34 -4.60 7.83 1.69
CA ALA A 34 -3.43 7.48 2.49
C ALA A 34 -2.14 7.75 1.71
N GLU A 35 -1.08 8.09 2.44
CA GLU A 35 0.26 8.35 1.92
C GLU A 35 1.27 7.49 2.67
N LEU A 36 2.15 6.78 1.97
CA LEU A 36 3.19 5.97 2.56
C LEU A 36 4.31 6.89 3.07
N LEU A 37 4.51 6.90 4.39
CA LEU A 37 5.55 7.69 5.06
C LEU A 37 6.84 6.90 5.22
N ASP A 38 6.73 5.63 5.63
CA ASP A 38 7.85 4.76 5.90
C ASP A 38 7.46 3.30 5.67
N VAL A 39 8.41 2.47 5.27
CA VAL A 39 8.20 1.02 5.15
C VAL A 39 9.45 0.27 5.55
N ASN A 40 9.26 -0.78 6.35
CA ASN A 40 10.31 -1.70 6.77
C ASN A 40 9.87 -3.15 6.53
N GLU A 41 10.69 -4.10 6.99
CA GLU A 41 10.49 -5.53 6.70
C GLU A 41 9.29 -6.15 7.45
N GLU A 42 8.74 -5.47 8.46
CA GLU A 42 7.70 -6.00 9.35
C GLU A 42 6.41 -5.16 9.33
N GLU A 43 6.53 -3.84 9.15
CA GLU A 43 5.40 -2.92 9.07
C GLU A 43 5.65 -1.75 8.11
N MET A 44 4.56 -1.09 7.72
CA MET A 44 4.57 0.15 6.96
C MET A 44 3.78 1.23 7.72
N THR A 45 4.24 2.47 7.65
CA THR A 45 3.58 3.63 8.25
C THR A 45 2.91 4.44 7.15
N LEU A 46 1.60 4.61 7.26
CA LEU A 46 0.74 5.30 6.31
C LEU A 46 0.09 6.50 6.99
N LYS A 47 0.14 7.67 6.35
CA LYS A 47 -0.60 8.86 6.76
C LYS A 47 -1.98 8.87 6.11
N VAL A 48 -3.01 8.67 6.91
CA VAL A 48 -4.41 8.68 6.49
C VAL A 48 -5.01 10.07 6.65
N ASN A 49 -5.82 10.50 5.68
CA ASN A 49 -6.53 11.79 5.70
C ASN A 49 -5.61 13.00 6.02
N GLY A 50 -4.33 12.92 5.63
CA GLY A 50 -3.33 13.96 5.83
C GLY A 50 -2.94 14.28 7.27
N SER A 51 -3.50 13.58 8.26
CA SER A 51 -3.38 13.97 9.68
C SER A 51 -3.03 12.79 10.60
N GLU A 52 -3.48 11.58 10.27
CA GLU A 52 -3.37 10.44 11.16
C GLU A 52 -2.34 9.44 10.66
N GLU A 53 -1.43 9.00 11.53
CA GLU A 53 -0.43 7.99 11.19
C GLU A 53 -0.91 6.61 11.64
N VAL A 54 -1.00 5.69 10.69
CA VAL A 54 -1.46 4.32 10.90
C VAL A 54 -0.39 3.35 10.46
N LYS A 55 -0.06 2.42 11.37
CA LYS A 55 0.91 1.36 11.11
C LYS A 55 0.17 0.11 10.61
N VAL A 56 0.52 -0.36 9.43
CA VAL A 56 -0.01 -1.62 8.87
C VAL A 56 1.10 -2.66 8.94
N LYS A 57 0.86 -3.76 9.65
CA LYS A 57 1.78 -4.90 9.67
C LYS A 57 1.70 -5.67 8.35
N LEU A 58 2.86 -6.05 7.83
CA LEU A 58 2.94 -6.96 6.70
C LEU A 58 2.44 -8.34 7.11
N THR A 59 1.89 -9.09 6.14
CA THR A 59 1.42 -10.46 6.35
C THR A 59 2.54 -11.43 6.72
N LYS A 60 3.78 -11.11 6.34
CA LYS A 60 5.00 -11.80 6.76
C LYS A 60 6.20 -10.85 6.71
N LYS A 61 7.22 -11.20 7.50
CA LYS A 61 8.51 -10.52 7.44
C LYS A 61 9.12 -10.68 6.04
N THR A 62 9.34 -9.56 5.37
CA THR A 62 9.77 -9.53 3.95
C THR A 62 10.88 -8.51 3.78
N LYS A 63 11.96 -8.88 3.10
CA LYS A 63 13.08 -7.98 2.83
C LYS A 63 12.66 -6.80 1.96
N LEU A 64 13.39 -5.68 2.05
CA LEU A 64 13.12 -4.48 1.25
C LEU A 64 13.07 -4.74 -0.28
N GLU A 65 13.90 -5.65 -0.77
CA GLU A 65 13.94 -6.09 -2.18
C GLU A 65 12.66 -6.81 -2.64
N ASP A 66 12.01 -7.55 -1.74
CA ASP A 66 10.78 -8.31 -1.99
C ASP A 66 9.50 -7.57 -1.54
N LEU A 67 9.63 -6.44 -0.83
CA LEU A 67 8.50 -5.68 -0.30
C LEU A 67 7.50 -5.30 -1.38
N HIS A 68 7.99 -4.90 -2.56
CA HIS A 68 7.12 -4.56 -3.67
C HIS A 68 6.16 -5.71 -4.02
N MET A 69 6.67 -6.94 -4.12
CA MET A 69 5.83 -8.11 -4.43
C MET A 69 4.83 -8.40 -3.30
N GLU A 70 5.24 -8.23 -2.06
CA GLU A 70 4.37 -8.48 -0.91
C GLU A 70 3.26 -7.44 -0.80
N LEU A 71 3.58 -6.16 -0.99
CA LEU A 71 2.61 -5.08 -1.05
C LEU A 71 1.59 -5.35 -2.17
N VAL A 72 2.05 -5.71 -3.37
CA VAL A 72 1.14 -6.07 -4.48
C VAL A 72 0.23 -7.25 -4.13
N LYS A 73 0.69 -8.23 -3.34
CA LYS A 73 -0.18 -9.32 -2.85
C LYS A 73 -1.20 -8.82 -1.84
N MET A 74 -0.77 -8.06 -0.85
CA MET A 74 -1.66 -7.48 0.15
C MET A 74 -2.71 -6.56 -0.50
N ALA A 75 -2.35 -5.84 -1.57
CA ALA A 75 -3.24 -4.98 -2.34
C ALA A 75 -4.37 -5.77 -2.97
N LYS A 76 -4.03 -6.91 -3.58
CA LYS A 76 -5.01 -7.83 -4.18
C LYS A 76 -5.96 -8.35 -3.12
N MET A 77 -5.44 -8.82 -1.98
CA MET A 77 -6.26 -9.30 -0.87
C MET A 77 -7.22 -8.22 -0.36
N ALA A 78 -6.73 -7.00 -0.16
CA ALA A 78 -7.57 -5.88 0.30
C ALA A 78 -8.66 -5.52 -0.71
N ARG A 79 -8.33 -5.48 -2.02
CA ARG A 79 -9.31 -5.24 -3.09
C ARG A 79 -10.39 -6.32 -3.14
N GLU A 80 -9.99 -7.58 -3.10
CA GLU A 80 -10.90 -8.73 -3.10
C GLU A 80 -11.80 -8.71 -1.86
N ALA A 81 -11.25 -8.43 -0.68
CA ALA A 81 -12.01 -8.34 0.57
C ALA A 81 -13.00 -7.18 0.59
N LEU A 82 -12.65 -6.04 -0.04
CA LEU A 82 -13.50 -4.86 -0.14
C LEU A 82 -14.43 -4.88 -1.36
N GLY A 83 -14.37 -5.92 -2.20
CA GLY A 83 -15.18 -6.02 -3.43
C GLY A 83 -14.83 -4.96 -4.48
N ILE A 84 -13.65 -4.36 -4.41
CA ILE A 84 -13.19 -3.32 -5.33
C ILE A 84 -12.60 -4.02 -6.57
N PRO A 85 -13.15 -3.77 -7.77
CA PRO A 85 -12.65 -4.39 -8.98
C PRO A 85 -11.19 -4.01 -9.21
N ARG A 86 -10.39 -4.97 -9.71
CA ARG A 86 -8.99 -4.72 -10.01
C ARG A 86 -8.88 -3.75 -11.18
N GLU A 87 -8.68 -2.47 -10.88
CA GLU A 87 -8.19 -1.52 -11.87
C GLU A 87 -6.81 -2.01 -12.33
N VAL A 88 -6.69 -2.27 -13.63
CA VAL A 88 -5.50 -2.81 -14.33
C VAL A 88 -4.56 -1.67 -14.76
N PRO A 89 -3.31 -2.00 -15.11
CA PRO A 89 -2.15 -2.20 -14.25
C PRO A 89 -1.34 -0.88 -14.06
N CYS A 90 -0.42 -0.87 -13.09
CA CYS A 90 0.66 0.13 -13.06
C CYS A 90 1.37 0.12 -14.42
N LYS A 91 1.54 1.30 -15.04
CA LYS A 91 2.17 1.46 -16.35
C LYS A 91 3.71 1.35 -16.24
N HIS A 92 4.21 0.32 -15.56
CA HIS A 92 5.64 0.00 -15.52
C HIS A 92 5.99 -1.26 -16.31
N ALA A 93 5.05 -1.79 -17.11
CA ALA A 93 5.41 -2.66 -18.23
C ALA A 93 5.66 -1.78 -19.46
N GLU A 94 6.86 -1.91 -20.02
CA GLU A 94 7.33 -1.31 -21.29
C GLU A 94 8.00 0.06 -21.20
N GLU A 95 9.20 0.11 -20.62
CA GLU A 95 10.32 0.75 -21.32
C GLU A 95 11.47 -0.25 -21.44
N LYS A 96 11.99 -0.36 -22.66
CA LYS A 96 12.89 -1.40 -23.18
C LYS A 96 14.31 -1.36 -22.63
#